data_AF-A0A160MI73-F1
#
_entry.id   AF-A0A160MI73-F1
#
_cell.length_a   1.000
_cell.length_b   1.000
_cell.length_c   1.000
_cell.angle_alpha   90.00
_cell.angle_beta   90.00
_cell.angle_gamma   90.00
#
_symmetry.space_group_name_H-M   'P 1'
#
loop_
_entity.id
_entity.type
_entity.pdbx_description
1 polymer ?
#
loop_
_entity_poly.entity_id
_entity_poly.type
_entity_poly.pdbx_seq_one_letter_code
_entity_poly.pdbx_strand_id
1 'polypeptide(L)'
;MVENGYAFNEVRKWNEEYGNIETTIYNQDDKGEYSNKQSRGGTRRTEKVLPGISPFVFSKFLVQNSVLVRLTDVWPDPVELINVPTILVDLDEDLKKHYKNMVSTFESAIDGRDDGHKLYLPLTQTGIAYPDNPFTYPPFSIKTEDGDRDLIWSPDEFPKERILNKEKKLQEIIKGEIEEGRKSIVYVRDTGSSVEGRDVRPRLQHILEQVGAKVCILDTSTTATNKRSEWLKKKIEKEGCDVCIGATC
;
A
#
# COMPACT_ATOMS: atom_id res chain seq x y z
N MET A 1 -11.97 -23.97 -25.20
CA MET A 1 -13.26 -23.27 -25.37
C MET A 1 -14.07 -23.83 -26.53
N VAL A 2 -13.52 -23.93 -27.75
CA VAL A 2 -14.20 -24.54 -28.91
C VAL A 2 -14.69 -25.97 -28.64
N GLU A 3 -13.87 -26.81 -28.03
CA GLU A 3 -14.24 -28.18 -27.61
C GLU A 3 -15.40 -28.23 -26.59
N ASN A 4 -15.66 -27.13 -25.88
CA ASN A 4 -16.80 -27.00 -24.95
C ASN A 4 -18.02 -26.35 -25.62
N GLY A 5 -17.99 -26.21 -26.95
CA GLY A 5 -19.13 -25.73 -27.73
C GLY A 5 -19.34 -24.21 -27.71
N TYR A 6 -18.28 -23.41 -27.47
CA TYR A 6 -18.35 -21.95 -27.65
C TYR A 6 -17.69 -21.54 -28.95
N ALA A 7 -18.43 -20.79 -29.77
CA ALA A 7 -17.84 -20.05 -30.89
C ALA A 7 -17.43 -18.63 -30.46
N PHE A 8 -16.47 -18.03 -31.17
CA PHE A 8 -15.93 -16.70 -30.83
C PHE A 8 -17.00 -15.59 -30.78
N ASN A 9 -18.06 -15.72 -31.58
CA ASN A 9 -19.16 -14.76 -31.66
C ASN A 9 -20.29 -15.00 -30.64
N GLU A 10 -20.25 -16.09 -29.86
CA GLU A 10 -21.30 -16.46 -28.90
C GLU A 10 -21.11 -15.80 -27.51
N VAL A 11 -20.91 -14.48 -27.52
CA VAL A 11 -20.66 -13.69 -26.31
C VAL A 11 -21.82 -13.76 -25.31
N ARG A 12 -23.06 -13.85 -25.79
CA ARG A 12 -24.25 -13.96 -24.93
C ARG A 12 -24.26 -15.25 -24.12
N LYS A 13 -24.10 -16.40 -24.80
CA LYS A 13 -24.05 -17.73 -24.18
C LYS A 13 -22.94 -17.83 -23.14
N TRP A 14 -21.78 -17.23 -23.45
CA TRP A 14 -20.67 -17.15 -22.50
C TRP A 14 -21.05 -16.37 -21.23
N ASN A 15 -21.69 -15.20 -21.38
CA ASN A 15 -22.09 -14.39 -20.23
C ASN A 15 -23.25 -14.99 -19.42
N GLU A 16 -24.13 -15.78 -20.06
CA GLU A 16 -25.19 -16.52 -19.36
C GLU A 16 -24.63 -17.62 -18.47
N GLU A 17 -23.53 -18.27 -18.87
CA GLU A 17 -22.95 -19.39 -18.11
C GLU A 17 -21.82 -18.97 -17.15
N TYR A 18 -20.99 -17.99 -17.55
CA TYR A 18 -19.82 -17.58 -16.80
C TYR A 18 -19.79 -16.09 -16.45
N GLY A 19 -20.75 -15.29 -16.89
CA GLY A 19 -20.83 -13.86 -16.57
C GLY A 19 -21.94 -13.55 -15.57
N ASN A 20 -22.14 -12.25 -15.33
CA ASN A 20 -23.26 -11.75 -14.54
C ASN A 20 -24.24 -11.04 -15.47
N ILE A 21 -25.52 -11.43 -15.45
CA ILE A 21 -26.57 -10.77 -16.24
C ILE A 21 -27.67 -10.30 -15.30
N GLU A 22 -27.87 -8.99 -15.27
CA GLU A 22 -29.01 -8.36 -14.62
C GLU A 22 -30.20 -8.38 -15.58
N THR A 23 -31.31 -8.98 -15.16
CA THR A 23 -32.55 -8.99 -15.91
C THR A 23 -33.60 -8.17 -15.16
N THR A 24 -33.98 -7.03 -15.71
CA THR A 24 -35.08 -6.22 -15.20
C THR A 24 -36.37 -6.59 -15.92
N ILE A 25 -37.39 -7.00 -15.16
CA ILE A 25 -38.70 -7.40 -15.67
C ILE A 25 -39.72 -6.38 -15.20
N TYR A 26 -40.27 -5.58 -16.12
CA TYR A 26 -41.37 -4.67 -15.81
C TYR A 26 -42.70 -5.39 -16.00
N ASN A 27 -43.36 -5.74 -14.89
CA ASN A 27 -44.72 -6.25 -14.90
C ASN A 27 -45.68 -5.06 -14.74
N GLN A 28 -46.55 -4.86 -15.73
CA GLN A 28 -47.65 -3.91 -15.63
C GLN A 28 -48.85 -4.67 -15.06
N ASP A 29 -49.20 -4.42 -13.79
CA ASP A 29 -50.42 -4.97 -13.19
C ASP A 29 -51.64 -4.25 -13.80
N ASP A 30 -52.43 -4.99 -14.58
CA ASP A 30 -53.60 -4.48 -15.31
C ASP A 30 -54.81 -4.32 -14.37
N LYS A 31 -54.69 -3.41 -13.39
CA LYS A 31 -55.79 -3.00 -12.49
C LYS A 31 -56.18 -1.53 -12.67
N GLY A 32 -56.15 -1.05 -13.91
CA GLY A 32 -56.66 0.27 -14.28
C GLY A 32 -57.75 0.14 -15.36
N GLU A 33 -58.88 0.82 -15.17
CA GLU A 33 -60.12 0.75 -15.97
C GLU A 33 -59.99 1.24 -17.43
N TYR A 34 -58.77 1.40 -17.94
CA TYR A 34 -58.45 1.79 -19.32
C TYR A 34 -57.36 0.88 -19.92
N SER A 35 -57.64 -0.42 -20.00
CA SER A 35 -56.82 -1.35 -20.78
C SER A 35 -57.18 -1.21 -22.27
N ASN A 36 -56.25 -0.65 -23.05
CA ASN A 36 -56.37 -0.55 -24.51
C ASN A 36 -56.39 -1.98 -25.10
N LYS A 37 -57.54 -2.45 -25.57
CA LYS A 37 -57.78 -3.81 -26.16
C LYS A 37 -56.90 -4.19 -27.37
N GLN A 38 -55.97 -3.34 -27.78
CA GLN A 38 -55.02 -3.55 -28.89
C GLN A 38 -53.54 -3.49 -28.45
N SER A 39 -53.26 -3.20 -27.18
CA SER A 39 -51.92 -3.30 -26.62
C SER A 39 -51.65 -4.75 -26.26
N ARG A 40 -50.63 -5.38 -26.86
CA ARG A 40 -50.07 -6.63 -26.33
C ARG A 40 -49.45 -6.25 -24.98
N GLY A 41 -50.23 -6.38 -23.90
CA GLY A 41 -49.75 -6.28 -22.51
C GLY A 41 -48.58 -7.23 -22.35
N GLY A 42 -47.39 -6.68 -22.48
CA GLY A 42 -46.16 -7.43 -22.64
C GLY A 42 -45.20 -6.98 -21.58
N THR A 43 -44.91 -7.87 -20.65
CA THR A 43 -43.81 -7.73 -19.70
C THR A 43 -42.55 -7.28 -20.44
N ARG A 44 -42.06 -6.06 -20.16
CA ARG A 44 -40.84 -5.54 -20.78
C ARG A 44 -39.64 -6.10 -20.03
N ARG A 45 -38.88 -6.98 -20.66
CA ARG A 45 -37.62 -7.54 -20.14
C ARG A 45 -36.45 -6.75 -20.72
N THR A 46 -35.59 -6.21 -19.87
CA THR A 46 -34.31 -5.57 -20.25
C THR A 46 -33.18 -6.32 -19.57
N GLU A 47 -32.17 -6.73 -20.35
CA GLU A 47 -31.00 -7.46 -19.84
C GLU A 47 -29.75 -6.59 -19.95
N LYS A 48 -28.91 -6.60 -18.92
CA LYS A 48 -27.64 -5.87 -18.87
C LYS A 48 -26.56 -6.80 -18.33
N VAL A 49 -25.44 -6.90 -19.04
CA VAL A 49 -24.26 -7.63 -18.55
C VAL A 49 -23.56 -6.76 -17.50
N LEU A 50 -23.35 -7.33 -16.31
CA LEU A 50 -22.61 -6.70 -15.22
C LEU A 50 -21.14 -7.17 -15.24
N PRO A 51 -20.21 -6.35 -14.74
CA PRO A 51 -18.82 -6.78 -14.59
C PRO A 51 -18.74 -7.95 -13.59
N GLY A 52 -18.09 -9.04 -14.00
CA GLY A 52 -17.87 -10.22 -13.17
C GLY A 52 -17.77 -11.47 -14.03
N ILE A 53 -16.88 -12.38 -13.62
CA ILE A 53 -16.70 -13.67 -14.28
C ILE A 53 -16.64 -14.78 -13.24
N SER A 54 -17.26 -15.90 -13.57
CA SER A 54 -17.29 -17.09 -12.75
C SER A 54 -15.87 -17.65 -12.56
N PRO A 55 -15.44 -17.95 -11.31
CA PRO A 55 -14.15 -18.57 -11.03
C PRO A 55 -13.94 -19.91 -11.76
N PHE A 56 -15.02 -20.59 -12.15
CA PHE A 56 -14.94 -21.84 -12.93
C PHE A 56 -14.25 -21.67 -14.28
N VAL A 57 -14.26 -20.47 -14.85
CA VAL A 57 -13.52 -20.16 -16.10
C VAL A 57 -12.04 -20.43 -15.91
N PHE A 58 -11.49 -20.08 -14.75
CA PHE A 58 -10.10 -20.30 -14.43
C PHE A 58 -9.76 -21.79 -14.47
N SER A 59 -10.47 -22.61 -13.68
CA SER A 59 -10.22 -24.06 -13.63
C SER A 59 -10.49 -24.78 -14.94
N LYS A 60 -11.53 -24.36 -15.67
CA LYS A 60 -12.02 -25.07 -16.87
C LYS A 60 -11.23 -24.74 -18.13
N PHE A 61 -10.74 -23.50 -18.26
CA PHE A 61 -10.11 -23.04 -19.51
C PHE A 61 -8.71 -22.46 -19.34
N LEU A 62 -8.38 -21.87 -18.19
CA LEU A 62 -7.11 -21.16 -18.01
C LEU A 62 -6.03 -22.07 -17.43
N VAL A 63 -6.35 -22.95 -16.48
CA VAL A 63 -5.35 -23.82 -15.81
C VAL A 63 -4.58 -24.68 -16.82
N GLN A 64 -5.28 -25.31 -17.77
CA GLN A 64 -4.66 -26.18 -18.79
C GLN A 64 -3.73 -25.41 -19.76
N ASN A 65 -3.94 -24.10 -19.89
CA ASN A 65 -3.19 -23.21 -20.78
C ASN A 65 -2.27 -22.25 -20.00
N SER A 66 -2.07 -22.49 -18.70
CA SER A 66 -1.23 -21.68 -17.84
C SER A 66 0.03 -22.43 -17.46
N VAL A 67 1.17 -21.74 -17.49
CA VAL A 67 2.42 -22.23 -16.92
C VAL A 67 2.65 -21.48 -15.61
N LEU A 68 2.55 -22.18 -14.49
CA LEU A 68 2.83 -21.62 -13.17
C LEU A 68 4.32 -21.72 -12.92
N VAL A 69 5.02 -20.62 -13.20
CA VAL A 69 6.46 -20.49 -12.98
C VAL A 69 6.67 -19.92 -11.58
N ARG A 70 7.40 -20.64 -10.72
CA ARG A 70 7.88 -20.06 -9.47
C ARG A 70 9.14 -19.24 -9.78
N LEU A 71 9.41 -18.22 -8.97
CA LEU A 71 10.63 -17.43 -9.15
C LEU A 71 11.89 -18.31 -9.12
N THR A 72 11.90 -19.36 -8.29
CA THR A 72 12.99 -20.36 -8.24
C THR A 72 13.21 -21.11 -9.56
N ASP A 73 12.17 -21.24 -10.39
CA ASP A 73 12.25 -21.98 -11.65
C ASP A 73 12.87 -21.12 -12.79
N VAL A 74 12.89 -19.79 -12.62
CA VAL A 74 13.47 -18.82 -13.58
C VAL A 74 14.67 -18.05 -13.03
N TRP A 75 15.04 -18.29 -11.77
CA TRP A 75 16.20 -17.66 -11.13
C TRP A 75 17.41 -18.59 -11.30
N PRO A 76 18.35 -18.29 -12.23
CA PRO A 76 19.43 -19.21 -12.60
C PRO A 76 20.46 -19.44 -11.49
N ASP A 77 20.61 -18.48 -10.57
CA ASP A 77 21.52 -18.56 -9.42
C ASP A 77 20.80 -18.05 -8.16
N PRO A 78 19.92 -18.88 -7.56
CA PRO A 78 19.13 -18.47 -6.41
C PRO A 78 20.03 -18.25 -5.20
N VAL A 79 19.94 -17.06 -4.62
CA VAL A 79 20.63 -16.77 -3.37
C VAL A 79 19.89 -17.47 -2.23
N GLU A 80 20.63 -18.09 -1.31
CA GLU A 80 20.03 -18.71 -0.13
C GLU A 80 19.27 -17.65 0.68
N LEU A 81 18.02 -17.95 1.03
CA LEU A 81 17.24 -17.09 1.90
C LEU A 81 17.79 -17.21 3.33
N ILE A 82 18.61 -16.25 3.72
CA ILE A 82 19.04 -16.13 5.11
C ILE A 82 17.88 -15.55 5.91
N ASN A 83 17.27 -16.37 6.76
CA ASN A 83 16.22 -15.91 7.67
C ASN A 83 16.85 -15.12 8.82
N VAL A 84 16.90 -13.79 8.67
CA VAL A 84 17.35 -12.88 9.73
C VAL A 84 16.17 -12.65 10.67
N PRO A 85 16.30 -12.93 11.98
CA PRO A 85 15.20 -12.73 12.92
C PRO A 85 14.81 -11.25 13.01
N THR A 86 13.54 -11.00 13.32
CA THR A 86 13.07 -9.64 13.57
C THR A 86 13.78 -9.05 14.79
N ILE A 87 14.43 -7.91 14.59
CA ILE A 87 15.10 -7.16 15.65
C ILE A 87 14.08 -6.24 16.31
N LEU A 88 13.73 -6.53 17.56
CA LEU A 88 12.88 -5.68 18.37
C LEU A 88 13.74 -4.59 19.02
N VAL A 89 13.31 -3.34 18.90
CA VAL A 89 13.99 -2.18 19.47
C VAL A 89 12.99 -1.40 20.30
N ASP A 90 13.33 -1.16 21.57
CA ASP A 90 12.50 -0.37 22.46
C ASP A 90 12.53 1.12 22.09
N LEU A 91 11.35 1.74 22.18
CA LEU A 91 11.20 3.20 22.05
C LEU A 91 12.00 3.91 23.15
N ASP A 92 12.57 5.06 22.81
CA ASP A 92 13.08 6.00 23.82
C ASP A 92 11.94 6.40 24.79
N GLU A 93 12.25 6.61 26.07
CA GLU A 93 11.22 6.83 27.10
C GLU A 93 10.39 8.11 26.88
N ASP A 94 11.03 9.16 26.37
CA ASP A 94 10.38 10.41 25.96
C ASP A 94 9.45 10.20 24.74
N LEU A 95 9.95 9.53 23.70
CA LEU A 95 9.17 9.18 22.52
C LEU A 95 7.99 8.26 22.87
N LYS A 96 8.18 7.32 23.79
CA LYS A 96 7.13 6.43 24.32
C LYS A 96 6.05 7.22 25.05
N LYS A 97 6.42 8.26 25.79
CA LYS A 97 5.46 9.18 26.43
C LYS A 97 4.66 9.96 25.38
N HIS A 98 5.33 10.53 24.37
CA HIS A 98 4.66 11.26 23.29
C HIS A 98 3.73 10.35 22.48
N TYR A 99 4.16 9.13 22.21
CA TYR A 99 3.35 8.10 21.54
C TYR A 99 2.08 7.78 22.33
N LYS A 100 2.20 7.55 23.65
CA LYS A 100 1.04 7.30 24.51
C LYS A 100 0.09 8.50 24.56
N ASN A 101 0.61 9.72 24.58
CA ASN A 101 -0.19 10.93 24.50
C ASN A 101 -0.97 11.01 23.17
N MET A 102 -0.29 10.72 22.05
CA MET A 102 -0.92 10.65 20.73
C MET A 102 -2.07 9.64 20.71
N VAL A 103 -1.83 8.40 21.18
CA VAL A 103 -2.88 7.35 21.25
C VAL A 103 -4.06 7.81 22.10
N SER A 104 -3.81 8.33 23.30
CA SER A 104 -4.87 8.80 24.21
C SER A 104 -5.68 9.97 23.62
N THR A 105 -5.02 10.86 22.86
CA THR A 105 -5.69 11.97 22.16
C THR A 105 -6.64 11.45 21.09
N PHE A 106 -6.19 10.49 20.28
CA PHE A 106 -7.03 9.85 19.27
C PHE A 106 -8.18 9.05 19.88
N GLU A 107 -7.94 8.27 20.93
CA GLU A 107 -8.97 7.51 21.64
C GLU A 107 -10.05 8.44 22.21
N SER A 108 -9.64 9.53 22.86
CA SER A 108 -10.58 10.54 23.37
C SER A 108 -11.41 11.18 22.24
N ALA A 109 -10.80 11.42 21.08
CA ALA A 109 -11.49 11.95 19.91
C ALA A 109 -12.42 10.91 19.24
N ILE A 110 -12.09 9.63 19.30
CA ILE A 110 -12.94 8.53 18.83
C ILE A 110 -14.19 8.43 19.70
N ASP A 111 -14.02 8.44 21.02
CA ASP A 111 -15.12 8.27 21.96
C ASP A 111 -16.02 9.52 22.06
N GLY A 112 -15.43 10.70 21.84
CA GLY A 112 -16.14 11.98 21.94
C GLY A 112 -16.91 12.41 20.69
N ARG A 113 -16.78 11.70 19.56
CA ARG A 113 -17.39 12.08 18.28
C ARG A 113 -18.38 11.02 17.80
N ASP A 114 -19.51 11.47 17.24
CA ASP A 114 -20.48 10.59 16.59
C ASP A 114 -19.88 9.82 15.40
N ASP A 115 -18.92 10.44 14.70
CA ASP A 115 -18.22 9.85 13.57
C ASP A 115 -16.80 9.34 13.90
N GLY A 116 -16.52 9.09 15.19
CA GLY A 116 -15.20 8.70 15.69
C GLY A 116 -14.61 7.46 15.03
N HIS A 117 -15.42 6.54 14.51
CA HIS A 117 -14.97 5.36 13.76
C HIS A 117 -14.07 5.70 12.54
N LYS A 118 -14.20 6.91 11.97
CA LYS A 118 -13.33 7.38 10.88
C LYS A 118 -11.87 7.59 11.31
N LEU A 119 -11.61 7.71 12.61
CA LEU A 119 -10.28 8.00 13.17
C LEU A 119 -9.45 6.73 13.45
N TYR A 120 -10.01 5.53 13.40
CA TYR A 120 -9.25 4.28 13.61
C TYR A 120 -8.11 4.07 12.59
N LEU A 121 -8.39 4.32 11.31
CA LEU A 121 -7.39 4.20 10.26
C LEU A 121 -6.29 5.28 10.41
N PRO A 122 -6.62 6.58 10.59
CA PRO A 122 -5.64 7.61 10.94
C PRO A 122 -4.80 7.33 12.18
N LEU A 123 -5.39 6.83 13.26
CA LEU A 123 -4.69 6.42 14.47
C LEU A 123 -3.67 5.32 14.14
N THR A 124 -4.07 4.29 13.41
CA THR A 124 -3.18 3.19 13.03
C THR A 124 -2.04 3.67 12.15
N GLN A 125 -2.33 4.48 11.12
CA GLN A 125 -1.32 5.02 10.22
C GLN A 125 -0.33 5.92 10.96
N THR A 126 -0.83 6.77 11.84
CA THR A 126 -0.01 7.67 12.65
C THR A 126 0.81 6.90 13.68
N GLY A 127 0.23 5.90 14.31
CA GLY A 127 0.90 5.04 15.27
C GLY A 127 2.03 4.20 14.65
N ILE A 128 1.98 3.92 13.36
CA ILE A 128 3.08 3.24 12.66
C ILE A 128 4.18 4.24 12.25
N ALA A 129 3.79 5.40 11.74
CA ALA A 129 4.72 6.33 11.09
C ALA A 129 5.40 7.32 12.05
N TYR A 130 4.67 7.83 13.06
CA TYR A 130 5.17 8.85 13.98
C TYR A 130 6.43 8.41 14.76
N PRO A 131 6.52 7.17 15.29
CA PRO A 131 7.73 6.73 15.99
C PRO A 131 9.00 6.73 15.14
N ASP A 132 8.86 6.57 13.82
CA ASP A 132 9.98 6.54 12.88
C ASP A 132 10.41 7.95 12.45
N ASN A 133 9.52 8.94 12.56
CA ASN A 133 9.82 10.33 12.21
C ASN A 133 9.13 11.33 13.16
N PRO A 134 9.49 11.39 14.45
CA PRO A 134 8.87 12.33 15.39
C PRO A 134 9.25 13.80 15.16
N PHE A 135 10.18 14.08 14.24
CA PHE A 135 10.83 15.40 14.08
C PHE A 135 10.10 16.33 13.11
N THR A 136 9.54 15.77 12.04
CA THR A 136 8.87 16.54 10.98
C THR A 136 7.45 16.06 10.72
N TYR A 137 6.96 15.09 11.50
CA TYR A 137 5.64 14.52 11.31
C TYR A 137 4.55 15.61 11.31
N PRO A 138 3.62 15.59 10.34
CA PRO A 138 2.58 16.60 10.26
C PRO A 138 1.48 16.39 11.31
N PRO A 139 0.78 17.46 11.74
CA PRO A 139 -0.45 17.32 12.50
C PRO A 139 -1.54 16.59 11.69
N PHE A 140 -2.45 15.91 12.38
CA PHE A 140 -3.59 15.24 11.77
C PHE A 140 -4.89 16.01 12.02
N SER A 141 -5.61 16.30 10.93
CA SER A 141 -6.91 16.95 10.95
C SER A 141 -7.92 16.17 10.11
N ILE A 142 -9.16 16.08 10.58
CA ILE A 142 -10.27 15.46 9.85
C ILE A 142 -11.13 16.55 9.18
N LYS A 143 -11.68 16.28 8.00
CA LYS A 143 -12.65 17.17 7.35
C LYS A 143 -14.02 16.98 7.97
N THR A 144 -14.66 18.07 8.39
CA THR A 144 -16.05 18.08 8.87
C THR A 144 -17.03 18.14 7.70
N GLU A 145 -18.31 17.89 7.98
CA GLU A 145 -19.38 17.98 6.97
C GLU A 145 -19.54 19.41 6.42
N ASP A 146 -19.23 20.42 7.23
CA ASP A 146 -19.23 21.84 6.86
C ASP A 146 -18.06 22.24 5.95
N GLY A 147 -17.12 21.32 5.70
CA GLY A 147 -15.94 21.54 4.85
C GLY A 147 -14.72 22.11 5.58
N ASP A 148 -14.86 22.42 6.87
CA ASP A 148 -13.78 22.83 7.75
C ASP A 148 -12.88 21.64 8.17
N ARG A 149 -11.74 21.95 8.80
CA ARG A 149 -10.80 20.94 9.30
C ARG A 149 -10.66 21.02 10.80
N ASP A 150 -11.05 19.95 11.48
CA ASP A 150 -10.85 19.80 12.92
C ASP A 150 -9.48 19.20 13.18
N LEU A 151 -8.63 19.91 13.93
CA LEU A 151 -7.37 19.37 14.42
C LEU A 151 -7.66 18.32 15.50
N ILE A 152 -7.21 17.09 15.26
CA ILE A 152 -7.37 15.98 16.21
C ILE A 152 -6.11 15.84 17.05
N TRP A 153 -4.94 15.88 16.41
CA TRP A 153 -3.67 15.69 17.10
C TRP A 153 -2.55 16.43 16.36
N SER A 154 -1.59 16.95 17.13
CA SER A 154 -0.34 17.52 16.63
C SER A 154 0.83 16.92 17.40
N PRO A 155 1.95 16.60 16.73
CA PRO A 155 3.14 16.14 17.43
C PRO A 155 3.76 17.27 18.26
N ASP A 156 4.29 16.90 19.41
CA ASP A 156 5.15 17.76 20.22
C ASP A 156 6.50 17.98 19.51
N GLU A 157 7.14 19.12 19.75
CA GLU A 157 8.49 19.37 19.25
C GLU A 157 9.47 18.34 19.81
N PHE A 158 10.17 17.64 18.91
CA PHE A 158 11.16 16.63 19.27
C PHE A 158 12.57 17.10 18.88
N PRO A 159 13.60 16.96 19.74
CA PRO A 159 14.92 17.52 19.47
C PRO A 159 15.57 16.89 18.22
N LYS A 160 15.84 17.68 17.18
CA LYS A 160 16.35 17.18 15.88
C LYS A 160 17.71 16.48 15.96
N GLU A 161 18.57 16.93 16.87
CA GLU A 161 19.91 16.36 17.12
C GLU A 161 19.85 15.02 17.87
N ARG A 162 18.69 14.64 18.43
CA ARG A 162 18.52 13.38 19.16
C ARG A 162 18.57 12.21 18.19
N ILE A 163 19.38 11.20 18.50
CA ILE A 163 19.39 9.90 17.80
C ILE A 163 18.52 8.91 18.58
N LEU A 164 17.52 8.35 17.90
CA LEU A 164 16.58 7.37 18.45
C LEU A 164 17.24 5.99 18.62
N ASN A 165 16.70 5.16 19.51
CA ASN A 165 17.19 3.79 19.71
C ASN A 165 17.13 2.95 18.41
N LYS A 166 16.07 3.11 17.61
CA LYS A 166 15.94 2.45 16.30
C LYS A 166 17.03 2.89 15.32
N GLU A 167 17.38 4.17 15.34
CA GLU A 167 18.45 4.75 14.52
C GLU A 167 19.83 4.25 14.96
N LYS A 168 20.10 4.18 16.28
CA LYS A 168 21.34 3.60 16.81
C LYS A 168 21.49 2.14 16.41
N LYS A 169 20.40 1.36 16.47
CA LYS A 169 20.44 -0.05 16.06
C LYS A 169 20.69 -0.18 14.55
N LEU A 170 20.10 0.69 13.75
CA LEU A 170 20.39 0.74 12.32
C LEU A 170 21.86 1.09 12.04
N GLN A 171 22.41 2.09 12.75
CA GLN A 171 23.83 2.45 12.67
C GLN A 171 24.74 1.27 13.02
N GLU A 172 24.43 0.51 14.08
CA GLU A 172 25.17 -0.70 14.49
C GLU A 172 25.18 -1.75 13.37
N ILE A 173 24.01 -2.05 12.78
CA ILE A 173 23.88 -3.04 11.70
C ILE A 173 24.68 -2.60 10.48
N ILE A 174 24.47 -1.37 10.00
CA ILE A 174 25.14 -0.87 8.80
C ILE A 174 26.66 -0.81 9.00
N LYS A 175 27.12 -0.44 10.19
CA LYS A 175 28.55 -0.46 10.48
C LYS A 175 29.14 -1.87 10.38
N GLY A 176 28.47 -2.88 10.93
CA GLY A 176 28.90 -4.27 10.81
C GLY A 176 28.92 -4.75 9.35
N GLU A 177 27.88 -4.41 8.57
CA GLU A 177 27.83 -4.73 7.14
C GLU A 177 29.00 -4.11 6.35
N ILE A 178 29.34 -2.85 6.64
CA ILE A 178 30.46 -2.15 6.00
C ILE A 178 31.81 -2.78 6.39
N GLU A 179 32.00 -3.13 7.66
CA GLU A 179 33.22 -3.80 8.15
C GLU A 179 33.44 -5.17 7.48
N GLU A 180 32.36 -5.87 7.14
CA GLU A 180 32.38 -7.12 6.38
C GLU A 180 32.44 -6.91 4.84
N GLY A 181 32.49 -5.66 4.37
CA GLY A 181 32.53 -5.32 2.95
C GLY A 181 31.22 -5.57 2.19
N ARG A 182 30.09 -5.71 2.92
CA ARG A 182 28.75 -5.89 2.34
C ARG A 182 28.07 -4.55 2.09
N LYS A 183 27.21 -4.53 1.07
CA LYS A 183 26.41 -3.37 0.67
C LYS A 183 24.97 -3.58 1.14
N SER A 184 24.32 -2.51 1.60
CA SER A 184 23.00 -2.62 2.23
C SER A 184 21.92 -1.82 1.49
N ILE A 185 20.69 -2.33 1.52
CA ILE A 185 19.51 -1.60 1.08
C ILE A 185 18.59 -1.40 2.29
N VAL A 186 18.20 -0.16 2.54
CA VAL A 186 17.30 0.20 3.64
C VAL A 186 15.95 0.62 3.04
N TYR A 187 14.90 -0.12 3.37
CA TYR A 187 13.55 0.20 2.92
C TYR A 187 12.80 1.01 3.98
N VAL A 188 12.09 2.04 3.52
CA VAL A 188 11.22 2.87 4.35
C VAL A 188 9.82 2.95 3.75
N ARG A 189 8.81 3.14 4.59
CA ARG A 189 7.42 3.32 4.15
C ARG A 189 7.13 4.77 3.78
N ASP A 190 7.46 5.70 4.68
CA ASP A 190 7.09 7.10 4.54
C ASP A 190 8.16 7.89 3.77
N THR A 191 7.90 8.07 2.48
CA THR A 191 8.77 8.82 1.55
C THR A 191 8.27 10.23 1.25
N GLY A 192 7.31 10.73 2.03
CA GLY A 192 6.74 12.07 1.85
C GLY A 192 5.95 12.30 0.55
N SER A 193 5.65 11.26 -0.23
CA SER A 193 4.97 11.37 -1.54
C SER A 193 3.61 12.09 -1.49
N SER A 194 2.92 12.06 -0.34
CA SER A 194 1.66 12.77 -0.13
C SER A 194 1.80 13.98 0.80
N VAL A 195 2.71 13.92 1.77
CA VAL A 195 2.94 15.00 2.74
C VAL A 195 4.44 15.08 3.01
N GLU A 196 5.08 16.19 2.64
CA GLU A 196 6.53 16.37 2.71
C GLU A 196 7.10 16.09 4.11
N GLY A 197 6.41 16.53 5.17
CA GLY A 197 6.80 16.28 6.56
C GLY A 197 6.87 14.80 6.96
N ARG A 198 6.35 13.89 6.15
CA ARG A 198 6.49 12.45 6.39
C ARG A 198 7.79 11.86 5.85
N ASP A 199 8.55 12.56 5.02
CA ASP A 199 9.76 11.99 4.42
C ASP A 199 10.87 11.76 5.46
N VAL A 200 11.14 10.49 5.76
CA VAL A 200 12.19 10.08 6.71
C VAL A 200 13.56 9.90 6.05
N ARG A 201 13.61 9.84 4.71
CA ARG A 201 14.84 9.50 3.96
C ARG A 201 15.96 10.51 4.17
N PRO A 202 15.73 11.84 4.14
CA PRO A 202 16.80 12.81 4.38
C PRO A 202 17.43 12.66 5.76
N ARG A 203 16.61 12.34 6.77
CA ARG A 203 17.09 12.11 8.13
C ARG A 203 17.93 10.84 8.21
N LEU A 204 17.44 9.72 7.68
CA LEU A 204 18.19 8.46 7.68
C LEU A 204 19.51 8.57 6.91
N GLN A 205 19.53 9.33 5.81
CA GLN A 205 20.77 9.63 5.11
C GLN A 205 21.77 10.32 6.06
N HIS A 206 21.35 11.40 6.73
CA HIS A 206 22.22 12.09 7.69
C HIS A 206 22.72 11.17 8.82
N ILE A 207 21.83 10.38 9.42
CA ILE A 207 22.15 9.44 10.49
C ILE A 207 23.16 8.37 10.05
N LEU A 208 23.04 7.85 8.82
CA LEU A 208 23.95 6.83 8.30
C LEU A 208 25.29 7.43 7.86
N GLU A 209 25.31 8.66 7.35
CA GLU A 209 26.55 9.37 7.02
C GLU A 209 27.39 9.65 8.27
N GLN A 210 26.79 9.81 9.46
CA GLN A 210 27.51 9.96 10.73
C GLN A 210 28.39 8.76 11.09
N VAL A 211 28.09 7.56 10.60
CA VAL A 211 28.93 6.35 10.80
C VAL A 211 29.92 6.12 9.65
N GLY A 212 30.05 7.10 8.74
CA GLY A 212 30.97 7.05 7.61
C GLY A 212 30.43 6.30 6.38
N ALA A 213 29.15 5.93 6.37
CA ALA A 213 28.54 5.26 5.22
C ALA A 213 28.30 6.25 4.07
N LYS A 214 28.60 5.85 2.84
CA LYS A 214 28.19 6.60 1.64
C LYS A 214 26.79 6.19 1.22
N VAL A 215 25.83 7.10 1.37
CA VAL A 215 24.40 6.80 1.18
C VAL A 215 23.88 7.38 -0.14
N CYS A 216 22.98 6.66 -0.81
CA CYS A 216 22.17 7.19 -1.90
C CYS A 216 20.68 6.94 -1.66
N ILE A 217 19.82 7.82 -2.18
CA ILE A 217 18.36 7.68 -2.11
C ILE A 217 17.84 7.31 -3.50
N LEU A 218 17.04 6.25 -3.55
CA LEU A 218 16.29 5.83 -4.74
C LEU A 218 14.82 6.23 -4.59
N ASP A 219 14.42 7.28 -5.30
CA ASP A 219 13.04 7.76 -5.39
C ASP A 219 12.34 7.18 -6.63
N THR A 220 11.00 7.16 -6.63
CA THR A 220 10.19 6.88 -7.81
C THR A 220 10.47 7.83 -8.97
N SER A 221 10.84 9.08 -8.68
CA SER A 221 11.23 10.09 -9.68
C SER A 221 12.68 9.98 -10.14
N THR A 222 13.55 9.25 -9.42
CA THR A 222 15.00 9.22 -9.70
C THR A 222 15.32 8.53 -11.03
N THR A 223 14.65 7.41 -11.34
CA THR A 223 14.85 6.67 -12.58
C THR A 223 13.60 5.93 -13.00
N ALA A 224 13.45 5.74 -14.31
CA ALA A 224 12.44 4.85 -14.88
C ALA A 224 12.59 3.42 -14.31
N THR A 225 11.48 2.74 -14.06
CA THR A 225 11.43 1.43 -13.40
C THR A 225 12.36 0.40 -14.03
N ASN A 226 12.45 0.38 -15.37
CA ASN A 226 13.31 -0.53 -16.12
C ASN A 226 14.81 -0.21 -16.02
N LYS A 227 15.20 0.95 -15.51
CA LYS A 227 16.60 1.40 -15.35
C LYS A 227 17.09 1.38 -13.91
N ARG A 228 16.24 1.03 -12.93
CA ARG A 228 16.58 1.04 -11.51
C ARG A 228 17.76 0.11 -11.19
N SER A 229 17.79 -1.09 -11.77
CA SER A 229 18.87 -2.05 -11.54
C SER A 229 20.22 -1.54 -12.07
N GLU A 230 20.22 -0.94 -13.26
CA GLU A 230 21.42 -0.34 -13.85
C GLU A 230 21.91 0.87 -13.03
N TRP A 231 20.98 1.70 -12.55
CA TRP A 231 21.29 2.83 -11.70
C TRP A 231 21.89 2.41 -10.37
N LEU A 232 21.31 1.39 -9.72
CA LEU A 232 21.81 0.86 -8.45
C LEU A 232 23.20 0.26 -8.64
N LYS A 233 23.41 -0.52 -9.71
CA LYS A 233 24.72 -1.07 -10.07
C LYS A 233 25.76 0.04 -10.27
N LYS A 234 25.41 1.12 -10.99
CA LYS A 234 26.29 2.29 -11.15
C LYS A 234 26.66 2.92 -9.80
N LYS A 235 25.68 3.13 -8.93
CA LYS A 235 25.88 3.77 -7.62
C LYS A 235 26.79 2.95 -6.71
N ILE A 236 26.63 1.63 -6.72
CA ILE A 236 27.43 0.72 -5.89
C ILE A 236 28.83 0.54 -6.49
N GLU A 237 28.95 0.13 -7.76
CA GLU A 237 30.23 -0.27 -8.36
C GLU A 237 31.11 0.91 -8.75
N LYS A 238 30.54 1.99 -9.30
CA LYS A 238 31.32 3.12 -9.82
C LYS A 238 31.45 4.25 -8.81
N GLU A 239 30.39 4.52 -8.07
CA GLU A 239 30.36 5.62 -7.10
C GLU A 239 30.68 5.15 -5.69
N GLY A 240 30.77 3.83 -5.44
CA GLY A 240 31.16 3.29 -4.15
C GLY A 240 30.14 3.52 -3.03
N CYS A 241 28.85 3.65 -3.36
CA CYS A 241 27.81 3.76 -2.32
C CYS A 241 27.79 2.48 -1.46
N ASP A 242 27.65 2.65 -0.16
CA ASP A 242 27.55 1.58 0.83
C ASP A 242 26.09 1.21 1.10
N VAL A 243 25.22 2.23 1.15
CA VAL A 243 23.81 2.07 1.49
C VAL A 243 22.91 2.75 0.47
N CYS A 244 21.86 2.05 0.03
CA CYS A 244 20.79 2.64 -0.77
C CYS A 244 19.49 2.68 0.06
N ILE A 245 18.91 3.86 0.23
CA ILE A 245 17.59 4.02 0.87
C ILE A 245 16.51 4.03 -0.21
N GLY A 246 15.51 3.16 -0.09
CA GLY A 246 14.41 3.03 -1.05
C GLY A 246 13.03 3.05 -0.40
N ALA A 247 12.00 3.31 -1.21
CA ALA A 247 10.61 3.16 -0.80
C ALA A 247 10.22 1.67 -0.78
N THR A 248 9.45 1.26 0.22
CA THR A 248 8.76 -0.03 0.21
C THR A 248 7.58 0.05 -0.77
N CYS A 249 7.44 -0.94 -1.64
CA CYS A 249 6.34 -1.05 -2.59
C CYS A 249 4.99 -1.24 -1.92
#